data_AF-A0AB39WS88-F1
#
_entry.id   AF-A0AB39WS88-F1
#
_cell.length_a   1.000
_cell.length_b   1.000
_cell.length_c   1.000
_cell.angle_alpha   90.00
_cell.angle_beta   90.00
_cell.angle_gamma   90.00
#
_symmetry.space_group_name_H-M   'P 1'
#
loop_
_entity.id
_entity.type
_entity.pdbx_description
1 polymer ?
#
loop_
_entity_poly.entity_id
_entity_poly.type
_entity_poly.pdbx_seq_one_letter_code
_entity_poly.pdbx_strand_id
1 'polypeptide(L)'
;MISEFSLDKDFFSSGVLNNESISLAHDYLTSAWVDLGVLILPQGGSDEFLELIDNLPIKFRQRWVEAFEYGKKAEVSRGWWEFSNYANFESLCELNSLFKIAFTDEDVGYLLSGDETSKRTCLKTGFEMLGAGVCSESSHISNSQRLSQSDILECDTAEQVWRARFEPLARFSKKITIIDRYFFDAIWRAAKDKKVDAGLVNFFTFLARLGKKYNVKIISHGGERHSDFHCAVSVAFSTLLRSNQKFSLALESLTLISANEDFFKKESHDRFIGFDRHVCQVGNGMRVLGATPLPRSTFLAKFDRHGELANRESSASKSAYKLWSETD
;
A
#
# COMPACT_ATOMS: atom_id res chain seq x y z
N MET A 1 -5.14 5.61 0.29
CA MET A 1 -5.70 4.47 1.07
C MET A 1 -4.86 4.15 2.30
N ILE A 2 -3.54 4.34 2.27
CA ILE A 2 -2.74 4.38 3.50
C ILE A 2 -2.24 5.79 3.73
N SER A 3 -1.95 6.13 4.99
CA SER A 3 -1.55 7.46 5.44
C SER A 3 -0.10 7.46 5.92
N GLU A 4 0.67 8.43 5.46
CA GLU A 4 2.05 8.66 5.88
C GLU A 4 2.03 9.42 7.22
N PHE A 5 2.66 8.88 8.26
CA PHE A 5 2.71 9.48 9.58
C PHE A 5 4.11 9.42 10.18
N SER A 6 4.41 10.31 11.12
CA SER A 6 5.62 10.27 11.93
C SER A 6 5.24 10.42 13.40
N LEU A 7 6.05 9.82 14.27
CA LEU A 7 5.91 9.89 15.72
C LEU A 7 7.06 10.75 16.23
N ASP A 8 6.74 11.74 17.04
CA ASP A 8 7.72 12.53 17.76
C ASP A 8 8.53 11.63 18.71
N LYS A 9 9.77 12.03 19.03
CA LYS A 9 10.59 11.30 20.01
C LYS A 9 9.92 11.25 21.38
N ASP A 10 9.37 12.37 21.85
CA ASP A 10 8.72 12.50 23.15
C ASP A 10 7.33 11.86 23.17
N PHE A 11 6.80 11.45 22.00
CA PHE A 11 5.56 10.67 21.88
C PHE A 11 5.53 9.48 22.84
N PHE A 12 6.63 8.73 22.93
CA PHE A 12 6.76 7.55 23.79
C PHE A 12 6.81 7.88 25.29
N SER A 13 7.04 9.14 25.64
CA SER A 13 6.98 9.66 27.01
C SER A 13 5.57 10.11 27.42
N SER A 14 4.60 10.13 26.49
CA SER A 14 3.22 10.51 26.78
C SER A 14 2.64 9.76 27.98
N GLY A 15 1.92 10.49 28.84
CA GLY A 15 1.22 9.90 29.98
C GLY A 15 0.19 8.86 29.57
N VAL A 16 -0.39 8.98 28.37
CA VAL A 16 -1.38 8.03 27.85
C VAL A 16 -0.73 6.69 27.48
N LEU A 17 0.50 6.69 26.96
CA LEU A 17 1.22 5.46 26.59
C LEU A 17 1.93 4.80 27.77
N ASN A 18 2.25 5.58 28.81
CA ASN A 18 2.93 5.06 30.00
C ASN A 18 1.96 4.64 31.12
N ASN A 19 0.66 4.89 30.94
CA ASN A 19 -0.37 4.43 31.87
C ASN A 19 -0.83 3.00 31.52
N GLU A 20 -0.41 2.01 32.32
CA GLU A 20 -0.75 0.60 32.09
C GLU A 20 -2.26 0.27 32.09
N SER A 21 -3.08 1.17 32.65
CA SER A 21 -4.55 1.05 32.65
C SER A 21 -5.19 1.51 31.33
N ILE A 22 -4.45 2.22 30.47
CA ILE A 22 -4.94 2.77 29.21
C ILE A 22 -4.26 2.03 28.04
N SER A 23 -5.01 1.21 27.30
CA SER A 23 -4.47 0.51 26.12
C SER A 23 -4.91 1.12 24.79
N LEU A 24 -5.91 2.01 24.79
CA LEU A 24 -6.62 2.45 23.59
C LEU A 24 -5.70 3.10 22.55
N ALA A 25 -4.79 3.98 22.97
CA ALA A 25 -3.84 4.63 22.06
C ALA A 25 -2.88 3.60 21.42
N HIS A 26 -2.38 2.64 22.22
CA HIS A 26 -1.56 1.54 21.72
C HIS A 26 -2.32 0.70 20.69
N ASP A 27 -3.53 0.26 21.03
CA ASP A 27 -4.38 -0.57 20.17
C ASP A 27 -4.67 0.12 18.84
N TYR A 28 -5.08 1.39 18.91
CA TYR A 28 -5.41 2.19 17.74
C TYR A 28 -4.20 2.41 16.84
N LEU A 29 -3.09 2.95 17.36
CA LEU A 29 -1.94 3.33 16.53
C LEU A 29 -1.25 2.13 15.90
N THR A 30 -1.04 1.06 16.67
CA THR A 30 -0.38 -0.14 16.13
C THR A 30 -1.23 -0.82 15.07
N SER A 31 -2.56 -0.89 15.27
CA SER A 31 -3.48 -1.44 14.27
C SER A 31 -3.59 -0.54 13.04
N ALA A 32 -3.78 0.77 13.24
CA ALA A 32 -3.88 1.74 12.16
C ALA A 32 -2.59 1.81 11.34
N TRP A 33 -1.42 1.66 11.97
CA TRP A 33 -0.16 1.56 11.26
C TRP A 33 -0.13 0.32 10.37
N VAL A 34 -0.36 -0.87 10.93
CA VAL A 34 -0.25 -2.13 10.19
C VAL A 34 -1.25 -2.19 9.03
N ASP A 35 -2.48 -1.71 9.25
CA ASP A 35 -3.57 -1.87 8.27
C ASP A 35 -3.70 -0.68 7.31
N LEU A 36 -3.36 0.54 7.75
CA LEU A 36 -3.72 1.80 7.08
C LEU A 36 -2.60 2.85 7.05
N GLY A 37 -1.41 2.54 7.53
CA GLY A 37 -0.38 3.55 7.79
C GLY A 37 0.99 3.21 7.21
N VAL A 38 1.82 4.24 7.13
CA VAL A 38 3.26 4.13 6.87
C VAL A 38 3.98 5.03 7.84
N LEU A 39 4.85 4.43 8.66
CA LEU A 39 5.73 5.17 9.54
C LEU A 39 6.88 5.76 8.74
N ILE A 40 6.99 7.08 8.76
CA ILE A 40 8.06 7.84 8.15
C ILE A 40 9.06 8.24 9.24
N LEU A 41 10.30 7.79 9.06
CA LEU A 41 11.42 7.96 9.97
C LEU A 41 12.49 8.84 9.32
N PRO A 42 13.26 9.63 10.10
CA PRO A 42 14.51 10.18 9.62
C PRO A 42 15.50 9.04 9.38
N GLN A 43 16.51 9.30 8.57
CA GLN A 43 17.55 8.33 8.24
C GLN A 43 18.25 7.81 9.49
N GLY A 44 18.32 6.49 9.64
CA GLY A 44 18.88 5.83 10.83
C GLY A 44 17.93 5.77 12.02
N GLY A 45 16.70 6.30 11.91
CA GLY A 45 15.74 6.33 13.01
C GLY A 45 15.14 4.97 13.39
N SER A 46 15.37 3.91 12.61
CA SER A 46 14.85 2.56 12.91
C SER A 46 15.36 2.00 14.24
N ASP A 47 16.67 2.13 14.51
CA ASP A 47 17.27 1.59 15.73
C ASP A 47 16.83 2.39 16.95
N GLU A 48 16.85 3.72 16.85
CA GLU A 48 16.36 4.61 17.92
C GLU A 48 14.87 4.39 18.20
N PHE A 49 14.06 4.12 17.18
CA PHE A 49 12.64 3.79 17.37
C PHE A 49 12.43 2.52 18.21
N LEU A 50 13.26 1.50 18.01
CA LEU A 50 13.20 0.27 18.80
C LEU A 50 13.64 0.53 20.25
N GLU A 51 14.65 1.36 20.48
CA GLU A 51 15.05 1.79 21.83
C GLU A 51 13.93 2.56 22.54
N LEU A 52 13.18 3.40 21.82
CA LEU A 52 12.01 4.10 22.37
C LEU A 52 10.90 3.12 22.79
N ILE A 53 10.67 2.07 22.01
CA ILE A 53 9.71 1.00 22.37
C ILE A 53 10.14 0.30 23.66
N ASP A 54 11.44 0.09 23.88
CA ASP A 54 11.96 -0.53 25.10
C ASP A 54 11.71 0.28 26.39
N ASN A 55 11.40 1.57 26.25
CA ASN A 55 11.02 2.42 27.39
C ASN A 55 9.53 2.32 27.76
N LEU A 56 8.68 1.78 26.88
CA LEU A 56 7.26 1.59 27.18
C LEU A 56 7.03 0.55 28.29
N PRO A 57 5.85 0.55 28.94
CA PRO A 57 5.47 -0.53 29.84
C PRO A 57 5.52 -1.91 29.17
N ILE A 58 6.04 -2.91 29.89
CA ILE A 58 6.32 -4.27 29.35
C ILE A 58 5.11 -4.86 28.62
N LYS A 59 3.91 -4.63 29.16
CA LYS A 59 2.63 -5.08 28.60
C LYS A 59 2.39 -4.64 27.15
N PHE A 60 2.94 -3.50 26.73
CA PHE A 60 2.69 -2.92 25.41
C PHE A 60 3.85 -3.08 24.42
N ARG A 61 5.05 -3.41 24.88
CA ARG A 61 6.26 -3.49 24.03
C ARG A 61 6.08 -4.42 22.84
N GLN A 62 5.65 -5.65 23.10
CA GLN A 62 5.49 -6.69 22.06
C GLN A 62 4.58 -6.21 20.91
N ARG A 63 3.52 -5.47 21.23
CA ARG A 63 2.58 -4.95 20.23
C ARG A 63 3.24 -3.92 19.30
N TRP A 64 4.07 -3.04 19.85
CA TRP A 64 4.83 -2.07 19.07
C TRP A 64 5.95 -2.71 18.26
N VAL A 65 6.65 -3.71 18.82
CA VAL A 65 7.65 -4.51 18.08
C VAL A 65 7.00 -5.22 16.89
N GLU A 66 5.85 -5.86 17.08
CA GLU A 66 5.11 -6.50 15.99
C GLU A 66 4.63 -5.49 14.94
N ALA A 67 4.13 -4.34 15.37
CA ALA A 67 3.76 -3.27 14.44
C ALA A 67 4.96 -2.73 13.66
N PHE A 68 6.13 -2.62 14.30
CA PHE A 68 7.37 -2.24 13.63
C PHE A 68 7.85 -3.30 12.65
N GLU A 69 7.74 -4.59 12.97
CA GLU A 69 8.12 -5.69 12.07
C GLU A 69 7.23 -5.72 10.82
N TYR A 70 5.92 -5.62 11.01
CA TYR A 70 4.93 -5.87 9.95
C TYR A 70 4.40 -4.61 9.25
N GLY A 71 4.38 -3.49 9.95
CA GLY A 71 3.94 -2.21 9.43
C GLY A 71 4.88 -1.68 8.36
N LYS A 72 4.30 -0.93 7.40
CA LYS A 72 5.10 -0.26 6.38
C LYS A 72 5.89 0.87 7.02
N LYS A 73 7.16 0.98 6.65
CA LYS A 73 8.06 2.04 7.13
C LYS A 73 8.98 2.53 6.02
N ALA A 74 9.37 3.80 6.09
CA ALA A 74 10.32 4.40 5.17
C ALA A 74 11.21 5.40 5.91
N GLU A 75 12.50 5.40 5.56
CA GLU A 75 13.46 6.38 6.06
C GLU A 75 13.71 7.47 5.03
N VAL A 76 13.86 8.72 5.50
CA VAL A 76 14.11 9.89 4.66
C VAL A 76 15.38 10.59 5.11
N SER A 77 16.20 11.01 4.16
CA SER A 77 17.46 11.75 4.37
C SER A 77 17.23 13.23 4.77
N ARG A 78 16.37 13.46 5.76
CA ARG A 78 16.14 14.76 6.43
C ARG A 78 15.93 14.47 7.91
N GLY A 79 16.43 15.35 8.79
CA GLY A 79 16.24 15.22 10.24
C GLY A 79 15.05 16.06 10.72
N TRP A 80 14.21 15.51 11.61
CA TRP A 80 13.09 16.22 12.26
C TRP A 80 12.62 15.59 13.59
N TRP A 81 13.40 14.67 14.16
CA TRP A 81 12.96 13.69 15.18
C TRP A 81 12.25 14.27 16.41
N GLU A 82 12.61 15.49 16.80
CA GLU A 82 12.02 16.22 17.93
C GLU A 82 11.22 17.42 17.41
N PHE A 83 9.91 17.35 17.50
CA PHE A 83 8.96 18.34 17.00
C PHE A 83 8.95 19.58 17.91
N SER A 84 9.38 19.43 19.16
CA SER A 84 9.63 20.53 20.10
C SER A 84 10.70 21.53 19.60
N ASN A 85 11.57 21.11 18.65
CA ASN A 85 12.53 22.01 18.00
C ASN A 85 11.89 22.98 16.99
N TYR A 86 10.61 22.81 16.67
CA TYR A 86 9.88 23.71 15.78
C TYR A 86 9.25 24.85 16.59
N ALA A 87 9.37 26.08 16.10
CA ALA A 87 8.89 27.27 16.81
C ALA A 87 7.37 27.32 16.95
N ASN A 88 6.63 26.70 16.03
CA ASN A 88 5.16 26.64 15.99
C ASN A 88 4.69 25.57 15.00
N PHE A 89 3.37 25.31 15.00
CA PHE A 89 2.72 24.39 14.07
C PHE A 89 2.95 24.75 12.59
N GLU A 90 3.00 26.03 12.22
CA GLU A 90 3.24 26.45 10.85
C GLU A 90 4.64 26.03 10.36
N SER A 91 5.66 26.10 11.21
CA SER A 91 7.00 25.56 10.93
C SER A 91 6.98 24.03 10.82
N LEU A 92 6.24 23.32 11.68
CA LEU A 92 6.11 21.87 11.59
C LEU A 92 5.43 21.43 10.27
N CYS A 93 4.48 22.22 9.76
CA CYS A 93 3.78 21.96 8.49
C CYS A 93 4.73 21.89 7.27
N GLU A 94 5.96 22.39 7.36
CA GLU A 94 6.99 22.23 6.32
C GLU A 94 7.37 20.76 6.07
N LEU A 95 7.04 19.86 7.02
CA LEU A 95 7.22 18.41 6.89
C LEU A 95 6.10 17.73 6.08
N ASN A 96 5.07 18.47 5.64
CA ASN A 96 3.97 17.92 4.84
C ASN A 96 4.41 17.24 3.53
N SER A 97 5.59 17.57 3.00
CA SER A 97 6.16 16.89 1.83
C SER A 97 6.66 15.47 2.14
N LEU A 98 6.86 15.13 3.42
CA LEU A 98 7.38 13.85 3.89
C LEU A 98 6.27 12.94 4.43
N PHE A 99 5.37 13.50 5.25
CA PHE A 99 4.27 12.78 5.87
C PHE A 99 3.08 13.73 6.12
N LYS A 100 1.89 13.17 6.36
CA LYS A 100 0.64 13.93 6.51
C LYS A 100 0.18 14.08 7.96
N ILE A 101 0.70 13.23 8.84
CA ILE A 101 0.27 13.11 10.23
C ILE A 101 1.50 13.20 11.15
N ALA A 102 1.52 14.16 12.06
CA ALA A 102 2.47 14.25 13.16
C ALA A 102 1.78 13.79 14.45
N PHE A 103 2.29 12.74 15.08
CA PHE A 103 1.84 12.35 16.42
C PHE A 103 2.82 12.86 17.47
N THR A 104 2.31 13.53 18.50
CA THR A 104 3.11 14.11 19.60
C THR A 104 2.62 13.60 20.95
N ASP A 105 3.39 13.78 22.01
CA ASP A 105 2.83 13.78 23.35
C ASP A 105 1.92 15.03 23.56
N GLU A 106 1.27 15.06 24.70
CA GLU A 106 0.34 16.12 25.07
C GLU A 106 1.02 17.49 25.25
N ASP A 107 2.22 17.55 25.83
CA ASP A 107 2.94 18.80 26.15
C ASP A 107 3.49 19.45 24.88
N VAL A 108 4.17 18.68 24.03
CA VAL A 108 4.63 19.17 22.72
C VAL A 108 3.43 19.55 21.84
N GLY A 109 2.37 18.74 21.88
CA GLY A 109 1.14 19.01 21.16
C GLY A 109 0.48 20.33 21.60
N TYR A 110 0.43 20.60 22.90
CA TYR A 110 -0.09 21.85 23.45
C TYR A 110 0.79 23.04 23.03
N LEU A 111 2.11 22.91 23.17
CA LEU A 111 3.07 23.96 22.82
C LEU A 111 2.93 24.39 21.34
N LEU A 112 2.81 23.43 20.43
CA LEU A 112 2.75 23.71 18.99
C LEU A 112 1.36 24.15 18.52
N SER A 113 0.29 23.56 19.10
CA SER A 113 -1.08 23.89 18.69
C SER A 113 -1.58 25.19 19.31
N GLY A 114 -1.18 25.50 20.54
CA GLY A 114 -1.83 26.50 21.38
C GLY A 114 -3.24 26.08 21.85
N ASP A 115 -3.56 24.78 21.79
CA ASP A 115 -4.87 24.20 22.05
C ASP A 115 -4.74 23.08 23.09
N GLU A 116 -5.59 23.09 24.12
CA GLU A 116 -5.62 22.08 25.19
C GLU A 116 -5.96 20.67 24.68
N THR A 117 -6.55 20.56 23.49
CA THR A 117 -6.82 19.27 22.84
C THR A 117 -5.58 18.67 22.17
N SER A 118 -4.46 19.40 22.10
CA SER A 118 -3.22 18.98 21.45
C SER A 118 -3.44 18.50 20.00
N LYS A 119 -4.40 19.12 19.30
CA LYS A 119 -4.79 18.79 17.93
C LYS A 119 -4.80 20.03 17.05
N ARG A 120 -4.22 19.92 15.86
CA ARG A 120 -4.29 21.02 14.87
C ARG A 120 -4.21 20.50 13.44
N THR A 121 -4.92 21.16 12.52
CA THR A 121 -4.91 20.83 11.10
C THR A 121 -4.62 22.05 10.25
N CYS A 122 -3.69 21.93 9.31
CA CYS A 122 -3.41 22.96 8.33
C CYS A 122 -4.43 22.90 7.19
N LEU A 123 -5.31 23.89 7.09
CA LEU A 123 -6.36 23.93 6.05
C LEU A 123 -5.82 23.99 4.62
N LYS A 124 -4.59 24.50 4.43
CA LYS A 124 -3.98 24.63 3.11
C LYS A 124 -3.41 23.31 2.58
N THR A 125 -2.78 22.53 3.45
CA THR A 125 -2.06 21.31 3.06
C THR A 125 -2.78 20.03 3.46
N GLY A 126 -3.71 20.12 4.41
CA GLY A 126 -4.32 18.99 5.09
C GLY A 126 -3.41 18.35 6.14
N PHE A 127 -2.21 18.87 6.41
CA PHE A 127 -1.32 18.32 7.44
C PHE A 127 -1.99 18.34 8.81
N GLU A 128 -1.95 17.23 9.54
CA GLU A 128 -2.55 17.12 10.87
C GLU A 128 -1.49 16.81 11.92
N MET A 129 -1.63 17.43 13.09
CA MET A 129 -0.89 17.12 14.30
C MET A 129 -1.88 16.68 15.38
N LEU A 130 -1.57 15.58 16.06
CA LEU A 130 -2.44 14.93 17.04
C LEU A 130 -1.60 14.47 18.24
N GLY A 131 -2.00 14.87 19.44
CA GLY A 131 -1.50 14.29 20.68
C GLY A 131 -1.88 12.82 20.82
N ALA A 132 -1.11 12.06 21.62
CA ALA A 132 -1.36 10.64 21.87
C ALA A 132 -2.78 10.35 22.39
N GLY A 133 -3.29 11.19 23.31
CA GLY A 133 -4.66 11.09 23.84
C GLY A 133 -5.79 11.25 22.80
N VAL A 134 -5.54 11.89 21.66
CA VAL A 134 -6.53 12.17 20.61
C VAL A 134 -6.17 11.53 19.26
N CYS A 135 -5.22 10.59 19.25
CA CYS A 135 -4.71 9.98 18.01
C CYS A 135 -5.82 9.31 17.15
N SER A 136 -6.88 8.82 17.80
CA SER A 136 -8.05 8.20 17.15
C SER A 136 -8.86 9.16 16.28
N GLU A 137 -8.64 10.47 16.39
CA GLU A 137 -9.38 11.49 15.64
C GLU A 137 -8.74 11.89 14.30
N SER A 138 -7.73 11.15 13.86
CA SER A 138 -7.06 11.37 12.57
C SER A 138 -8.04 11.32 11.39
N SER A 139 -8.08 12.43 10.65
CA SER A 139 -8.90 12.54 9.44
C SER A 139 -8.31 11.72 8.30
N HIS A 140 -6.98 11.66 8.21
CA HIS A 140 -6.28 10.88 7.19
C HIS A 140 -6.46 9.39 7.40
N ILE A 141 -6.33 8.87 8.63
CA ILE A 141 -6.55 7.45 8.93
C ILE A 141 -8.01 7.08 8.67
N SER A 142 -8.96 7.92 9.11
CA SER A 142 -10.40 7.71 8.84
C SER A 142 -10.71 7.65 7.34
N ASN A 143 -10.11 8.56 6.54
CA ASN A 143 -10.27 8.55 5.09
C ASN A 143 -9.61 7.32 4.45
N SER A 144 -8.45 6.90 4.95
CA SER A 144 -7.74 5.69 4.54
C SER A 144 -8.59 4.44 4.78
N GLN A 145 -9.24 4.32 5.95
CA GLN A 145 -10.19 3.26 6.27
C GLN A 145 -11.41 3.26 5.32
N ARG A 146 -12.00 4.44 5.09
CA ARG A 146 -13.13 4.57 4.14
C ARG A 146 -12.72 4.13 2.73
N LEU A 147 -11.52 4.50 2.28
CA LEU A 147 -10.95 4.09 1.00
C LEU A 147 -10.45 2.63 0.99
N SER A 148 -10.35 1.95 2.11
CA SER A 148 -10.04 0.50 2.09
C SER A 148 -11.30 -0.35 1.97
N GLN A 149 -12.49 0.22 2.22
CA GLN A 149 -13.75 -0.52 2.33
C GLN A 149 -14.86 -0.06 1.36
N SER A 150 -14.62 0.99 0.58
CA SER A 150 -15.60 1.52 -0.38
C SER A 150 -15.34 1.04 -1.80
N ASP A 151 -16.43 0.72 -2.50
CA ASP A 151 -16.45 0.38 -3.93
C ASP A 151 -15.75 1.41 -4.82
N ILE A 152 -15.30 0.96 -5.99
CA ILE A 152 -14.89 1.80 -7.11
C ILE A 152 -16.13 2.09 -7.96
N LEU A 153 -16.39 3.37 -8.22
CA LEU A 153 -17.57 3.85 -8.91
C LEU A 153 -17.37 3.86 -10.44
N GLU A 154 -18.47 3.86 -11.18
CA GLU A 154 -18.43 3.80 -12.66
C GLU A 154 -17.81 5.04 -13.30
N CYS A 155 -17.95 6.18 -12.63
CA CYS A 155 -17.40 7.46 -13.04
C CYS A 155 -15.92 7.64 -12.69
N ASP A 156 -15.34 6.73 -11.89
CA ASP A 156 -13.93 6.81 -11.55
C ASP A 156 -13.08 6.52 -12.80
N THR A 157 -12.04 7.31 -13.00
CA THR A 157 -11.02 7.06 -14.02
C THR A 157 -9.93 6.13 -13.47
N ALA A 158 -9.23 5.43 -14.35
CA ALA A 158 -8.07 4.61 -13.97
C ALA A 158 -7.03 5.39 -13.13
N GLU A 159 -6.83 6.67 -13.44
CA GLU A 159 -5.91 7.53 -12.69
C GLU A 159 -6.44 7.88 -11.29
N GLN A 160 -7.74 8.16 -11.14
CA GLN A 160 -8.35 8.38 -9.82
C GLN A 160 -8.27 7.11 -8.96
N VAL A 161 -8.59 5.95 -9.53
CA VAL A 161 -8.47 4.65 -8.84
C VAL A 161 -7.03 4.42 -8.41
N TRP A 162 -6.07 4.58 -9.33
CA TRP A 162 -4.65 4.42 -9.01
C TRP A 162 -4.22 5.34 -7.88
N ARG A 163 -4.38 6.66 -8.03
CA ARG A 163 -3.93 7.66 -7.05
C ARG A 163 -4.54 7.45 -5.67
N ALA A 164 -5.84 7.13 -5.59
CA ALA A 164 -6.53 7.00 -4.32
C ALA A 164 -6.28 5.65 -3.62
N ARG A 165 -6.21 4.55 -4.39
CA ARG A 165 -6.23 3.18 -3.86
C ARG A 165 -4.87 2.50 -3.91
N PHE A 166 -4.19 2.54 -5.06
CA PHE A 166 -3.02 1.70 -5.33
C PHE A 166 -1.69 2.44 -5.18
N GLU A 167 -1.60 3.70 -5.57
CA GLU A 167 -0.36 4.47 -5.55
C GLU A 167 0.26 4.55 -4.14
N PRO A 168 -0.50 4.83 -3.07
CA PRO A 168 0.08 4.88 -1.73
C PRO A 168 0.67 3.52 -1.31
N LEU A 169 0.01 2.41 -1.64
CA LEU A 169 0.52 1.07 -1.38
C LEU A 169 1.79 0.78 -2.20
N ALA A 170 1.74 1.07 -3.51
CA ALA A 170 2.84 0.85 -4.44
C ALA A 170 4.09 1.61 -4.00
N ARG A 171 3.96 2.89 -3.61
CA ARG A 171 5.07 3.75 -3.16
C ARG A 171 5.90 3.13 -2.04
N PHE A 172 5.29 2.35 -1.16
CA PHE A 172 5.96 1.71 -0.03
C PHE A 172 6.04 0.18 -0.14
N SER A 173 5.99 -0.36 -1.37
CA SER A 173 6.12 -1.80 -1.63
C SER A 173 7.18 -2.14 -2.64
N LYS A 174 7.80 -3.32 -2.53
CA LYS A 174 8.77 -3.81 -3.54
C LYS A 174 8.17 -4.91 -4.40
N LYS A 175 7.27 -5.71 -3.84
CA LYS A 175 6.61 -6.83 -4.51
C LYS A 175 5.18 -6.46 -4.85
N ILE A 176 4.77 -6.69 -6.09
CA ILE A 176 3.39 -6.58 -6.54
C ILE A 176 2.94 -7.93 -7.09
N THR A 177 1.78 -8.41 -6.67
CA THR A 177 1.22 -9.67 -7.15
C THR A 177 -0.21 -9.45 -7.61
N ILE A 178 -0.49 -9.76 -8.86
CA ILE A 178 -1.81 -9.67 -9.46
C ILE A 178 -2.33 -11.09 -9.66
N ILE A 179 -3.48 -11.41 -9.07
CA ILE A 179 -4.21 -12.65 -9.33
C ILE A 179 -5.55 -12.26 -9.92
N ASP A 180 -5.70 -12.44 -11.24
CA ASP A 180 -6.93 -12.10 -11.93
C ASP A 180 -7.15 -13.10 -13.06
N ARG A 181 -8.19 -13.93 -12.92
CA ARG A 181 -8.55 -14.98 -13.89
C ARG A 181 -8.66 -14.46 -15.33
N TYR A 182 -9.13 -13.23 -15.52
CA TYR A 182 -9.52 -12.70 -16.83
C TYR A 182 -8.49 -11.76 -17.44
N PHE A 183 -7.36 -11.49 -16.76
CA PHE A 183 -6.45 -10.45 -17.21
C PHE A 183 -5.74 -10.83 -18.51
N PHE A 184 -5.21 -12.05 -18.61
CA PHE A 184 -4.62 -12.54 -19.85
C PHE A 184 -5.63 -12.66 -20.99
N ASP A 185 -6.89 -13.02 -20.71
CA ASP A 185 -7.95 -13.06 -21.72
C ASP A 185 -8.26 -11.66 -22.29
N ALA A 186 -8.27 -10.63 -21.43
CA ALA A 186 -8.40 -9.24 -21.88
C ALA A 186 -7.23 -8.82 -22.80
N ILE A 187 -5.99 -9.15 -22.40
CA ILE A 187 -4.79 -8.88 -23.19
C ILE A 187 -4.83 -9.61 -24.54
N TRP A 188 -5.22 -10.88 -24.54
CA TRP A 188 -5.33 -11.69 -25.75
C TRP A 188 -6.38 -11.13 -26.73
N ARG A 189 -7.54 -10.71 -26.24
CA ARG A 189 -8.57 -10.07 -27.07
C ARG A 189 -8.08 -8.75 -27.67
N ALA A 190 -7.41 -7.91 -26.89
CA ALA A 190 -6.82 -6.67 -27.41
C ALA A 190 -5.79 -6.97 -28.51
N ALA A 191 -4.93 -7.96 -28.31
CA ALA A 191 -3.92 -8.37 -29.29
C ALA A 191 -4.54 -8.88 -30.60
N LYS A 192 -5.66 -9.61 -30.55
CA LYS A 192 -6.40 -10.04 -31.76
C LYS A 192 -6.89 -8.85 -32.59
N ASP A 193 -7.28 -7.77 -31.93
CA ASP A 193 -7.70 -6.53 -32.58
C ASP A 193 -6.51 -5.61 -32.95
N LYS A 194 -5.27 -6.11 -32.85
CA LYS A 194 -4.02 -5.34 -33.05
C LYS A 194 -3.92 -4.11 -32.16
N LYS A 195 -4.48 -4.18 -30.96
CA LYS A 195 -4.44 -3.15 -29.91
C LYS A 195 -3.66 -3.66 -28.70
N VAL A 196 -3.33 -2.74 -27.80
CA VAL A 196 -2.79 -3.07 -26.48
C VAL A 196 -3.89 -2.86 -25.44
N ASP A 197 -3.98 -3.74 -24.44
CA ASP A 197 -4.93 -3.59 -23.34
C ASP A 197 -4.65 -2.31 -22.53
N ALA A 198 -5.68 -1.50 -22.33
CA ALA A 198 -5.55 -0.22 -21.64
C ALA A 198 -5.19 -0.39 -20.15
N GLY A 199 -5.69 -1.44 -19.49
CA GLY A 199 -5.39 -1.73 -18.10
C GLY A 199 -3.91 -2.07 -17.90
N LEU A 200 -3.37 -2.88 -18.81
CA LEU A 200 -1.96 -3.21 -18.87
C LEU A 200 -1.08 -1.97 -19.07
N VAL A 201 -1.40 -1.13 -20.07
CA VAL A 201 -0.64 0.11 -20.36
C VAL A 201 -0.68 1.06 -19.17
N ASN A 202 -1.86 1.29 -18.60
CA ASN A 202 -2.05 2.18 -17.46
C ASN A 202 -1.28 1.69 -16.24
N PHE A 203 -1.34 0.40 -15.93
CA PHE A 203 -0.60 -0.19 -14.81
C PHE A 203 0.91 0.09 -14.90
N PHE A 204 1.56 -0.22 -16.02
CA PHE A 204 2.99 0.06 -16.18
C PHE A 204 3.31 1.56 -16.26
N THR A 205 2.42 2.35 -16.87
CA THR A 205 2.56 3.82 -16.89
C THR A 205 2.57 4.38 -15.48
N PHE A 206 1.64 3.94 -14.64
CA PHE A 206 1.53 4.43 -13.27
C PHE A 206 2.68 3.94 -12.39
N LEU A 207 3.13 2.69 -12.54
CA LEU A 207 4.33 2.20 -11.83
C LEU A 207 5.58 2.98 -12.21
N ALA A 208 5.80 3.25 -13.50
CA ALA A 208 6.98 3.96 -13.98
C ALA A 208 7.06 5.41 -13.46
N ARG A 209 5.93 6.06 -13.19
CA ARG A 209 5.87 7.41 -12.59
C ARG A 209 6.44 7.45 -11.17
N LEU A 210 6.47 6.32 -10.46
CA LEU A 210 6.97 6.25 -9.08
C LEU A 210 8.51 6.20 -9.01
N GLY A 211 9.21 6.08 -10.14
CA GLY A 211 10.67 6.22 -10.19
C GLY A 211 11.44 5.14 -9.41
N LYS A 212 10.83 3.97 -9.21
CA LYS A 212 11.45 2.84 -8.51
C LYS A 212 11.17 1.52 -9.20
N LYS A 213 11.93 0.49 -8.81
CA LYS A 213 11.82 -0.85 -9.35
C LYS A 213 10.92 -1.76 -8.53
N TYR A 214 10.19 -2.63 -9.23
CA TYR A 214 9.26 -3.60 -8.65
C TYR A 214 9.52 -5.03 -9.10
N ASN A 215 9.27 -5.99 -8.22
CA ASN A 215 9.11 -7.39 -8.59
C ASN A 215 7.61 -7.64 -8.83
N VAL A 216 7.21 -7.79 -10.09
CA VAL A 216 5.81 -7.96 -10.47
C VAL A 216 5.54 -9.42 -10.82
N LYS A 217 4.54 -10.02 -10.18
CA LYS A 217 4.04 -11.36 -10.51
C LYS A 217 2.58 -11.28 -10.94
N ILE A 218 2.24 -11.88 -12.08
CA ILE A 218 0.88 -11.88 -12.62
C ILE A 218 0.43 -13.32 -12.83
N ILE A 219 -0.66 -13.71 -12.17
CA ILE A 219 -1.27 -15.03 -12.22
C ILE A 219 -2.67 -14.88 -12.83
N SER A 220 -2.88 -15.50 -13.99
CA SER A 220 -4.15 -15.44 -14.75
C SER A 220 -4.36 -16.75 -15.50
N HIS A 221 -5.55 -16.98 -16.06
CA HIS A 221 -5.73 -18.07 -17.01
C HIS A 221 -5.21 -17.66 -18.40
N GLY A 222 -4.21 -18.37 -18.94
CA GLY A 222 -3.58 -18.06 -20.23
C GLY A 222 -3.49 -19.23 -21.20
N GLY A 223 -4.23 -20.32 -20.97
CA GLY A 223 -4.13 -21.55 -21.75
C GLY A 223 -2.79 -22.27 -21.59
N GLU A 224 -2.59 -23.29 -22.42
CA GLU A 224 -1.39 -24.14 -22.41
C GLU A 224 -0.16 -23.44 -23.01
N ARG A 225 1.03 -23.91 -22.61
CA ARG A 225 2.29 -23.42 -23.15
C ARG A 225 2.33 -23.65 -24.67
N HIS A 226 2.86 -22.68 -25.41
CA HIS A 226 2.98 -22.67 -26.87
C HIS A 226 1.66 -22.64 -27.64
N SER A 227 0.53 -22.43 -26.96
CA SER A 227 -0.75 -22.14 -27.64
C SER A 227 -0.76 -20.72 -28.24
N ASP A 228 -1.67 -20.47 -29.18
CA ASP A 228 -1.90 -19.13 -29.73
C ASP A 228 -2.22 -18.09 -28.65
N PHE A 229 -2.91 -18.52 -27.58
CA PHE A 229 -3.21 -17.67 -26.43
C PHE A 229 -1.90 -17.29 -25.72
N HIS A 230 -1.11 -18.29 -25.30
CA HIS A 230 0.18 -18.06 -24.65
C HIS A 230 1.08 -17.14 -25.47
N CYS A 231 1.32 -17.46 -26.74
CA CYS A 231 2.17 -16.67 -27.63
C CYS A 231 1.71 -15.21 -27.75
N ALA A 232 0.41 -14.97 -27.91
CA ALA A 232 -0.13 -13.62 -28.02
C ALA A 232 0.03 -12.80 -26.73
N VAL A 233 -0.14 -13.43 -25.56
CA VAL A 233 0.08 -12.77 -24.26
C VAL A 233 1.56 -12.41 -24.09
N SER A 234 2.47 -13.36 -24.30
CA SER A 234 3.92 -13.11 -24.17
C SER A 234 4.42 -12.05 -25.16
N VAL A 235 3.91 -12.05 -26.39
CA VAL A 235 4.21 -11.00 -27.39
C VAL A 235 3.67 -9.64 -26.95
N ALA A 236 2.48 -9.57 -26.35
CA ALA A 236 1.91 -8.31 -25.88
C ALA A 236 2.75 -7.68 -24.75
N PHE A 237 3.16 -8.47 -23.75
CA PHE A 237 4.04 -8.01 -22.66
C PHE A 237 5.41 -7.57 -23.20
N SER A 238 6.08 -8.43 -23.99
CA SER A 238 7.40 -8.12 -24.53
C SER A 238 7.39 -6.89 -25.44
N THR A 239 6.35 -6.72 -26.26
CA THR A 239 6.17 -5.55 -27.13
C THR A 239 5.97 -4.29 -26.30
N LEU A 240 5.12 -4.34 -25.27
CA LEU A 240 4.86 -3.19 -24.39
C LEU A 240 6.14 -2.73 -23.69
N LEU A 241 6.89 -3.66 -23.09
CA LEU A 241 8.13 -3.35 -22.38
C LEU A 241 9.23 -2.82 -23.30
N ARG A 242 9.31 -3.31 -24.54
CA ARG A 242 10.25 -2.80 -25.55
C ARG A 242 9.84 -1.43 -26.11
N SER A 243 8.54 -1.15 -26.18
CA SER A 243 8.03 0.11 -26.73
C SER A 243 8.32 1.33 -25.84
N ASN A 244 8.54 1.11 -24.54
CA ASN A 244 8.80 2.19 -23.60
C ASN A 244 9.83 1.78 -22.54
N GLN A 245 11.05 2.31 -22.67
CA GLN A 245 12.15 2.04 -21.75
C GLN A 245 11.82 2.40 -20.28
N LYS A 246 10.91 3.35 -20.03
CA LYS A 246 10.50 3.67 -18.65
C LYS A 246 9.75 2.51 -18.00
N PHE A 247 9.08 1.65 -18.77
CA PHE A 247 8.37 0.49 -18.23
C PHE A 247 9.35 -0.60 -17.80
N SER A 248 10.34 -0.91 -18.63
CA SER A 248 11.37 -1.89 -18.27
C SER A 248 12.23 -1.40 -17.10
N LEU A 249 12.58 -0.10 -17.05
CA LEU A 249 13.31 0.48 -15.92
C LEU A 249 12.53 0.49 -14.61
N ALA A 250 11.20 0.38 -14.65
CA ALA A 250 10.35 0.26 -13.46
C ALA A 250 10.30 -1.18 -12.92
N LEU A 251 10.87 -2.17 -13.62
CA LEU A 251 10.84 -3.56 -13.21
C LEU A 251 12.23 -4.01 -12.77
N GLU A 252 12.26 -4.69 -11.64
CA GLU A 252 13.39 -5.55 -11.27
C GLU A 252 13.17 -6.96 -11.84
N SER A 253 11.93 -7.45 -11.83
CA SER A 253 11.54 -8.70 -12.48
C SER A 253 10.06 -8.67 -12.87
N LEU A 254 9.71 -9.42 -13.91
CA LEU A 254 8.33 -9.71 -14.28
C LEU A 254 8.13 -11.22 -14.40
N THR A 255 7.25 -11.78 -13.57
CA THR A 255 6.86 -13.20 -13.66
C THR A 255 5.42 -13.32 -14.12
N LEU A 256 5.20 -14.02 -15.23
CA LEU A 256 3.88 -14.37 -15.74
C LEU A 256 3.60 -15.84 -15.45
N ILE A 257 2.44 -16.16 -14.90
CA ILE A 257 2.02 -17.53 -14.58
C ILE A 257 0.63 -17.75 -15.16
N SER A 258 0.51 -18.77 -16.03
CA SER A 258 -0.79 -19.29 -16.43
C SER A 258 -1.20 -20.42 -15.50
N ALA A 259 -2.35 -20.25 -14.85
CA ALA A 259 -2.97 -21.27 -14.02
C ALA A 259 -4.25 -21.80 -14.68
N ASN A 260 -4.56 -23.06 -14.45
CA ASN A 260 -5.76 -23.69 -14.95
C ASN A 260 -7.02 -23.19 -14.21
N GLU A 261 -8.18 -23.51 -14.77
CA GLU A 261 -9.48 -23.12 -14.22
C GLU A 261 -9.73 -23.63 -12.79
N ASP A 262 -9.17 -24.79 -12.45
CA ASP A 262 -9.33 -25.40 -11.13
C ASP A 262 -8.69 -24.56 -10.02
N PHE A 263 -7.57 -23.90 -10.31
CA PHE A 263 -6.96 -22.94 -9.37
C PHE A 263 -7.93 -21.81 -9.02
N PHE A 264 -8.55 -21.19 -10.01
CA PHE A 264 -9.47 -20.08 -9.77
C PHE A 264 -10.79 -20.53 -9.14
N LYS A 265 -11.21 -21.78 -9.36
CA LYS A 265 -12.40 -22.33 -8.69
C LYS A 265 -12.14 -22.69 -7.22
N LYS A 266 -10.96 -23.24 -6.90
CA LYS A 266 -10.66 -23.85 -5.60
C LYS A 266 -9.86 -22.95 -4.67
N GLU A 267 -8.90 -22.20 -5.20
CA GLU A 267 -7.90 -21.47 -4.41
C GLU A 267 -8.10 -19.94 -4.46
N SER A 268 -8.60 -19.41 -5.58
CA SER A 268 -8.69 -17.96 -5.81
C SER A 268 -9.88 -17.58 -6.69
N HIS A 269 -11.09 -17.71 -6.15
CA HIS A 269 -12.32 -17.27 -6.84
C HIS A 269 -12.35 -15.76 -7.07
N ASP A 270 -11.88 -15.00 -6.08
CA ASP A 270 -11.79 -13.55 -6.15
C ASP A 270 -10.50 -13.10 -6.86
N ARG A 271 -10.49 -11.82 -7.23
CA ARG A 271 -9.36 -11.19 -7.94
C ARG A 271 -8.63 -10.27 -6.98
N PHE A 272 -7.30 -10.34 -6.98
CA PHE A 272 -6.45 -9.71 -5.99
C PHE A 272 -5.34 -8.90 -6.65
N ILE A 273 -5.03 -7.76 -6.04
CA ILE A 273 -3.81 -6.99 -6.28
C ILE A 273 -3.10 -6.82 -4.93
N GLY A 274 -1.99 -7.51 -4.77
CA GLY A 274 -1.14 -7.49 -3.58
C GLY A 274 0.03 -6.53 -3.71
N PHE A 275 0.34 -5.84 -2.62
CA PHE A 275 1.46 -4.93 -2.42
C PHE A 275 2.21 -5.35 -1.16
N ASP A 276 3.24 -6.19 -1.33
CA ASP A 276 3.83 -7.03 -0.28
C ASP A 276 2.76 -7.82 0.48
N ARG A 277 2.45 -7.44 1.74
CA ARG A 277 1.43 -8.06 2.59
C ARG A 277 0.08 -7.34 2.57
N HIS A 278 -0.05 -6.21 1.88
CA HIS A 278 -1.36 -5.56 1.73
C HIS A 278 -2.07 -6.15 0.51
N VAL A 279 -3.31 -6.60 0.69
CA VAL A 279 -4.07 -7.28 -0.36
C VAL A 279 -5.33 -6.49 -0.67
N CYS A 280 -5.48 -6.09 -1.92
CA CYS A 280 -6.71 -5.49 -2.45
C CYS A 280 -7.51 -6.55 -3.19
N GLN A 281 -8.67 -6.92 -2.66
CA GLN A 281 -9.68 -7.69 -3.37
C GLN A 281 -10.49 -6.74 -4.25
N VAL A 282 -10.54 -7.00 -5.56
CA VAL A 282 -11.13 -6.11 -6.56
C VAL A 282 -12.11 -6.89 -7.41
N GLY A 283 -13.41 -6.61 -7.28
CA GLY A 283 -14.47 -7.35 -7.97
C GLY A 283 -14.28 -7.45 -9.49
N ASN A 284 -13.79 -6.38 -10.13
CA ASN A 284 -13.49 -6.35 -11.57
C ASN A 284 -12.03 -6.62 -11.93
N GLY A 285 -11.16 -6.89 -10.95
CA GLY A 285 -9.75 -7.17 -11.17
C GLY A 285 -9.03 -6.01 -11.87
N MET A 286 -8.11 -6.31 -12.78
CA MET A 286 -7.31 -5.31 -13.50
C MET A 286 -8.11 -4.41 -14.44
N ARG A 287 -9.37 -4.76 -14.74
CA ARG A 287 -10.26 -3.92 -15.55
C ARG A 287 -10.53 -2.55 -14.92
N VAL A 288 -10.35 -2.39 -13.61
CA VAL A 288 -10.48 -1.08 -12.92
C VAL A 288 -9.40 -0.07 -13.34
N LEU A 289 -8.35 -0.51 -14.03
CA LEU A 289 -7.33 0.35 -14.62
C LEU A 289 -7.53 0.53 -16.14
N GLY A 290 -8.61 -0.01 -16.70
CA GLY A 290 -8.91 0.04 -18.13
C GLY A 290 -9.50 1.37 -18.63
N ALA A 291 -10.10 1.32 -19.81
CA ALA A 291 -10.79 2.47 -20.40
C ALA A 291 -12.13 2.76 -19.68
N THR A 292 -12.54 4.03 -19.68
CA THR A 292 -13.81 4.48 -19.10
C THR A 292 -15.00 4.31 -20.06
N PRO A 293 -16.24 4.20 -19.55
CA PRO A 293 -16.59 4.11 -18.13
C PRO A 293 -16.15 2.79 -17.51
N LEU A 294 -15.72 2.83 -16.24
CA LEU A 294 -15.39 1.62 -15.51
C LEU A 294 -16.69 0.92 -15.07
N PRO A 295 -16.72 -0.42 -15.04
CA PRO A 295 -17.81 -1.12 -14.36
C PRO A 295 -17.67 -0.92 -12.84
N ARG A 296 -18.80 -0.71 -12.14
CA ARG A 296 -18.80 -0.67 -10.67
C ARG A 296 -18.12 -1.92 -10.13
N SER A 297 -17.15 -1.73 -9.24
CA SER A 297 -16.35 -2.82 -8.68
C SER A 297 -16.41 -2.79 -7.17
N THR A 298 -16.70 -3.93 -6.56
CA THR A 298 -16.42 -4.12 -5.14
C THR A 298 -14.93 -3.95 -4.90
N PHE A 299 -14.58 -3.39 -3.75
CA PHE A 299 -13.20 -3.17 -3.35
C PHE A 299 -13.06 -3.35 -1.84
N LEU A 300 -12.09 -4.17 -1.44
CA LEU A 300 -11.68 -4.33 -0.06
C LEU A 300 -10.17 -4.44 0.00
N ALA A 301 -9.52 -3.62 0.83
CA ALA A 301 -8.11 -3.76 1.12
C ALA A 301 -7.87 -4.09 2.60
N LYS A 302 -6.95 -5.02 2.84
CA LYS A 302 -6.59 -5.48 4.17
C LYS A 302 -5.12 -5.87 4.25
N PHE A 303 -4.55 -5.83 5.45
CA PHE A 303 -3.28 -6.47 5.72
C PHE A 303 -3.46 -7.99 5.84
N ASP A 304 -2.65 -8.75 5.11
CA ASP A 304 -2.68 -10.21 5.08
C ASP A 304 -1.88 -10.80 6.24
N ARG A 305 -2.53 -10.85 7.40
CA ARG A 305 -1.96 -11.37 8.66
C ARG A 305 -1.53 -12.83 8.55
N HIS A 306 -2.23 -13.63 7.75
CA HIS A 306 -2.00 -15.08 7.64
C HIS A 306 -1.19 -15.49 6.41
N GLY A 307 -0.78 -14.55 5.56
CA GLY A 307 -0.01 -14.84 4.35
C GLY A 307 -0.80 -15.62 3.30
N GLU A 308 -2.12 -15.46 3.27
CA GLU A 308 -2.98 -16.15 2.31
C GLU A 308 -2.61 -15.84 0.85
N LEU A 309 -2.19 -14.62 0.53
CA LEU A 309 -1.76 -14.27 -0.82
C LEU A 309 -0.52 -15.07 -1.22
N ALA A 310 0.47 -15.18 -0.33
CA ALA A 310 1.66 -15.98 -0.57
C ALA A 310 1.30 -17.48 -0.74
N ASN A 311 0.33 -17.98 0.03
CA ASN A 311 -0.18 -19.33 -0.12
C ASN A 311 -0.84 -19.55 -1.49
N ARG A 312 -1.66 -18.59 -1.96
CA ARG A 312 -2.27 -18.61 -3.30
C ARG A 312 -1.21 -18.58 -4.41
N GLU A 313 -0.20 -17.73 -4.29
CA GLU A 313 0.93 -17.71 -5.22
C GLU A 313 1.68 -19.04 -5.29
N SER A 314 1.94 -19.64 -4.13
CA SER A 314 2.60 -20.95 -4.02
C SER A 314 1.75 -22.04 -4.68
N SER A 315 0.44 -22.08 -4.38
CA SER A 315 -0.49 -23.01 -5.01
C SER A 315 -0.53 -22.85 -6.53
N ALA A 316 -0.65 -21.62 -7.05
CA ALA A 316 -0.63 -21.35 -8.49
C ALA A 316 0.64 -21.86 -9.19
N SER A 317 1.75 -21.96 -8.47
CA SER A 317 3.05 -22.40 -8.99
C SER A 317 3.23 -23.92 -9.00
N LYS A 318 2.35 -24.68 -8.34
CA LYS A 318 2.38 -26.16 -8.27
C LYS A 318 1.96 -26.77 -9.61
N SER A 319 2.52 -27.94 -9.94
CA SER A 319 2.23 -28.67 -11.19
C SER A 319 0.75 -29.00 -11.38
N ALA A 320 -0.02 -29.18 -10.30
CA ALA A 320 -1.45 -29.45 -10.37
C ALA A 320 -2.28 -28.28 -10.96
N TYR A 321 -1.77 -27.05 -10.85
CA TYR A 321 -2.48 -25.84 -11.25
C TYR A 321 -1.76 -25.06 -12.36
N LYS A 322 -0.43 -25.07 -12.39
CA LYS A 322 0.39 -24.32 -13.33
C LYS A 322 0.38 -24.95 -14.71
N LEU A 323 -0.02 -24.17 -15.71
CA LEU A 323 0.09 -24.50 -17.13
C LEU A 323 1.45 -24.07 -17.67
N TRP A 324 1.86 -22.84 -17.39
CA TRP A 324 3.19 -22.33 -17.73
C TRP A 324 3.61 -21.16 -16.82
N SER A 325 4.91 -20.86 -16.83
CA SER A 325 5.48 -19.68 -16.18
C SER A 325 6.64 -19.14 -17.00
N GLU A 326 6.73 -17.82 -17.07
CA GLU A 326 7.81 -17.07 -17.72
C GLU A 326 8.32 -16.00 -16.76
N THR A 327 9.63 -15.78 -16.74
CA THR A 327 10.25 -14.72 -15.93
C THR A 327 11.24 -13.98 -16.81
N ASP A 328 11.06 -12.66 -16.89
CA ASP A 328 11.99 -11.72 -17.53
C ASP A 328 12.88 -11.03 -16.49
#